data_AF-A0A956J774-F1
#
_entry.id   AF-A0A956J774-F1
#
_cell.length_a   1.000
_cell.length_b   1.000
_cell.length_c   1.000
_cell.angle_alpha   90.00
_cell.angle_beta   90.00
_cell.angle_gamma   90.00
#
_symmetry.space_group_name_H-M   'P 1'
#
loop_
_entity.id
_entity.type
_entity.pdbx_description
1 polymer ?
#
loop_
_entity_poly.entity_id
_entity_poly.type
_entity_poly.pdbx_seq_one_letter_code
_entity_poly.pdbx_strand_id
1 'polypeptide(L)'
;VPARIMAIADVFEALTADDRPYKKAKRLSEAMGIMGAMKRFNHLDPQLFDHFVQSGVYLEYARKFLSEGLIDEVDEAKLLAIKPEPFNLPDTELRKLRWRDFLPAYRNQSR
;
A
#
# COMPACT_ATOMS: atom_id res chain seq x y z
N VAL A 1 14.17 -6.11 5.20
CA VAL A 1 13.98 -4.74 4.69
C VAL A 1 13.84 -4.69 3.17
N PRO A 2 14.71 -5.33 2.35
CA PRO A 2 14.65 -5.21 0.89
C PRO A 2 13.28 -5.53 0.28
N ALA A 3 12.63 -6.61 0.72
CA ALA A 3 11.32 -7.02 0.19
C ALA A 3 10.20 -5.97 0.37
N ARG A 4 10.21 -5.19 1.47
CA ARG A 4 9.17 -4.16 1.71
C ARG A 4 9.38 -2.93 0.82
N ILE A 5 10.63 -2.59 0.54
CA ILE A 5 10.98 -1.51 -0.40
C ILE A 5 10.60 -1.95 -1.82
N MET A 6 10.91 -3.19 -2.20
CA MET A 6 10.50 -3.72 -3.50
C MET A 6 8.99 -3.72 -3.67
N ALA A 7 8.22 -4.10 -2.63
CA ALA A 7 6.77 -4.07 -2.70
C ALA A 7 6.19 -2.67 -2.99
N ILE A 8 6.79 -1.61 -2.42
CA ILE A 8 6.39 -0.22 -2.73
C ILE A 8 6.67 0.10 -4.20
N ALA A 9 7.87 -0.26 -4.68
CA ALA A 9 8.27 -0.02 -6.06
C ALA A 9 7.39 -0.78 -7.08
N ASP A 10 7.14 -2.07 -6.86
CA ASP A 10 6.28 -2.92 -7.70
C ASP A 10 4.86 -2.37 -7.79
N VAL A 11 4.28 -1.99 -6.66
CA VAL A 11 2.90 -1.44 -6.63
C VAL A 11 2.85 -0.11 -7.37
N PHE A 12 3.82 0.77 -7.15
CA PHE A 12 3.87 2.06 -7.83
C PHE A 12 4.04 1.91 -9.34
N GLU A 13 4.95 1.04 -9.78
CA GLU A 13 5.16 0.74 -11.20
C GLU A 13 3.88 0.15 -11.81
N ALA A 14 3.27 -0.84 -11.17
CA ALA A 14 2.04 -1.48 -11.66
C ALA A 14 0.84 -0.52 -11.74
N LEU A 15 0.79 0.53 -10.91
CA LEU A 15 -0.27 1.54 -10.93
C LEU A 15 -0.04 2.63 -11.99
N THR A 16 1.21 2.91 -12.33
CA THR A 16 1.60 3.99 -13.25
C THR A 16 1.91 3.51 -14.67
N ALA A 17 2.09 2.20 -14.87
CA ALA A 17 2.33 1.59 -16.17
C ALA A 17 1.25 1.94 -17.21
N ASP A 18 1.69 2.52 -18.34
CA ASP A 18 0.87 2.96 -19.49
C ASP A 18 0.92 1.99 -20.68
N ASP A 19 1.58 0.85 -20.51
CA ASP A 19 1.80 -0.15 -21.57
C ASP A 19 0.60 -1.07 -21.81
N ARG A 20 -0.53 -0.85 -21.13
CA ARG A 20 -1.70 -1.74 -21.18
C ARG A 20 -2.64 -1.32 -22.32
N PRO A 21 -2.83 -2.15 -23.37
CA PRO A 21 -3.64 -1.79 -24.54
C PRO A 21 -5.12 -1.47 -24.24
N TYR A 22 -5.60 -1.87 -23.06
CA TYR A 22 -7.02 -1.86 -22.68
C TYR A 22 -7.32 -1.00 -21.45
N LYS A 23 -6.32 -0.37 -20.83
CA LYS A 23 -6.52 0.38 -19.59
C LYS A 23 -5.69 1.64 -19.56
N LYS A 24 -6.37 2.78 -19.52
CA LYS A 24 -5.74 4.10 -19.40
C LYS A 24 -4.91 4.16 -18.12
N ALA A 25 -3.65 4.58 -18.22
CA ALA A 25 -2.79 4.78 -17.05
C ALA A 25 -3.46 5.72 -16.04
N LYS A 26 -3.21 5.45 -14.76
CA LYS A 26 -3.66 6.31 -13.68
C LYS A 26 -2.82 7.58 -13.64
N ARG A 27 -3.45 8.68 -13.26
CA ARG A 27 -2.71 9.89 -12.92
C ARG A 27 -1.85 9.66 -11.68
N LEU A 28 -0.77 10.42 -11.55
CA LEU A 28 0.18 10.30 -10.44
C LEU A 28 -0.53 10.45 -9.09
N SER A 29 -1.40 11.46 -8.95
CA SER A 29 -2.21 11.69 -7.75
C SER A 29 -3.12 10.51 -7.40
N GLU A 30 -3.69 9.83 -8.39
CA GLU A 30 -4.55 8.67 -8.22
C GLU A 30 -3.75 7.44 -7.76
N ALA A 31 -2.59 7.19 -8.38
CA ALA A 31 -1.70 6.10 -7.98
C ALA A 31 -1.23 6.27 -6.53
N MET A 32 -0.78 7.48 -6.18
CA MET A 32 -0.34 7.81 -4.82
C MET A 32 -1.49 7.73 -3.80
N GLY A 33 -2.71 8.12 -4.19
CA GLY A 33 -3.91 7.97 -3.38
C GLY A 33 -4.25 6.50 -3.07
N ILE A 34 -4.11 5.60 -4.06
CA ILE A 34 -4.30 4.17 -3.87
C ILE A 34 -3.26 3.60 -2.91
N MET A 35 -1.98 3.96 -3.06
CA MET A 35 -0.93 3.54 -2.14
C MET A 35 -1.15 4.07 -0.72
N GLY A 36 -1.67 5.30 -0.58
CA GLY A 36 -2.10 5.85 0.71
C GLY A 36 -3.21 5.02 1.37
N ALA A 37 -4.17 4.52 0.59
CA ALA A 37 -5.17 3.56 1.10
C ALA A 37 -4.53 2.22 1.51
N MET A 38 -3.56 1.73 0.74
CA MET A 38 -2.81 0.52 1.09
C MET A 38 -1.99 0.69 2.39
N LYS A 39 -1.41 1.87 2.64
CA LYS A 39 -0.82 2.23 3.94
C LYS A 39 -1.88 2.15 5.05
N ARG A 40 -3.07 2.73 4.83
CA ARG A 40 -4.16 2.71 5.83
C ARG A 40 -4.51 1.28 6.24
N PHE A 41 -4.65 0.37 5.28
CA PHE A 41 -5.04 -1.01 5.54
C PHE A 41 -3.84 -1.95 5.85
N ASN A 42 -2.67 -1.40 6.17
CA ASN A 42 -1.45 -2.17 6.49
C ASN A 42 -0.97 -3.12 5.38
N HIS A 43 -1.32 -2.85 4.12
CA HIS A 43 -0.78 -3.58 2.96
C HIS A 43 0.63 -3.10 2.57
N LEU A 44 0.94 -1.84 2.87
CA LEU A 44 2.28 -1.27 2.73
C LEU A 44 2.84 -0.90 4.09
N ASP A 45 4.17 -0.96 4.21
CA ASP A 45 4.87 -0.49 5.41
C ASP A 45 4.70 1.05 5.52
N PRO A 46 4.05 1.55 6.59
CA PRO A 46 3.72 2.97 6.69
C PRO A 46 4.95 3.89 6.69
N GLN A 47 6.03 3.47 7.35
CA GLN A 47 7.25 4.30 7.47
C GLN A 47 7.99 4.37 6.14
N LEU A 48 8.06 3.26 5.41
CA LEU A 48 8.69 3.23 4.11
C LEU A 48 7.86 3.99 3.06
N PHE A 49 6.53 3.92 3.12
CA PHE A 49 5.68 4.74 2.25
C PHE A 49 5.87 6.23 2.54
N ASP A 50 5.90 6.64 3.81
CA ASP A 50 6.12 8.04 4.17
C ASP A 50 7.49 8.54 3.69
N HIS A 51 8.52 7.70 3.78
CA HIS A 51 9.83 8.01 3.23
C HIS A 51 9.82 8.11 1.69
N PHE A 52 9.08 7.23 1.01
CA PHE A 52 8.89 7.27 -0.44
C PHE A 52 8.21 8.58 -0.90
N VAL A 53 7.24 9.08 -0.15
CA VAL A 53 6.62 10.40 -0.41
C VAL A 53 7.61 11.53 -0.13
N GLN A 54 8.18 11.59 1.09
CA GLN A 54 9.05 12.69 1.54
C GLN A 54 10.33 12.84 0.72
N SER A 55 10.88 11.73 0.22
CA SER A 55 12.07 11.76 -0.64
C SER A 55 11.80 12.33 -2.02
N GLY A 56 10.54 12.41 -2.46
CA GLY A 56 10.17 12.85 -3.80
C GLY A 56 10.57 11.86 -4.91
N VAL A 57 11.07 10.67 -4.57
CA VAL A 57 11.57 9.68 -5.56
C VAL A 57 10.48 9.24 -6.54
N TYR A 58 9.22 9.22 -6.09
CA TYR A 58 8.06 8.93 -6.93
C TYR A 58 7.88 9.97 -8.05
N LEU A 59 8.14 11.25 -7.75
CA LEU A 59 8.02 12.35 -8.69
C LEU A 59 9.22 12.41 -9.65
N GLU A 60 10.42 12.12 -9.15
CA GLU A 60 11.61 11.97 -10.01
C GLU A 60 11.43 10.84 -11.03
N TYR A 61 10.92 9.69 -10.58
CA TYR A 61 10.55 8.59 -11.47
C TYR A 61 9.49 9.03 -12.48
N ALA A 62 8.40 9.67 -12.01
CA ALA A 62 7.30 10.10 -12.86
C ALA A 62 7.78 11.03 -13.99
N ARG A 63 8.61 12.03 -13.67
CA ARG A 63 9.19 12.96 -14.65
C ARG A 63 10.09 12.28 -15.68
N LYS A 64 10.72 11.17 -15.33
CA LYS A 64 11.64 10.44 -16.21
C LYS A 64 10.95 9.43 -17.11
N PHE A 65 9.86 8.82 -16.65
CA PHE A 65 9.28 7.63 -17.29
C PHE A 65 7.80 7.76 -17.65
N LEU A 66 7.05 8.70 -17.07
CA LEU A 66 5.64 8.89 -17.38
C LEU A 66 5.45 10.05 -18.37
N SER A 67 4.36 10.01 -19.13
CA SER A 67 3.97 11.12 -19.99
C SER A 67 3.51 12.32 -19.16
N GLU A 68 3.80 13.54 -19.63
CA GLU A 68 3.49 14.78 -18.89
C GLU A 68 2.01 14.90 -18.51
N GLY A 69 1.10 14.38 -19.35
CA GLY A 69 -0.35 14.41 -19.08
C GLY A 69 -0.81 13.52 -17.93
N LEU A 70 0.04 12.62 -17.44
CA LEU A 70 -0.22 11.77 -16.27
C LEU A 70 0.35 12.35 -14.98
N ILE A 71 1.24 13.36 -15.07
CA ILE A 71 1.89 14.00 -13.93
C ILE A 71 1.03 15.17 -13.48
N ASP A 72 0.17 14.92 -12.49
CA ASP A 72 -0.62 15.93 -11.81
C ASP A 72 -0.15 16.16 -10.37
N GLU A 73 -0.67 17.19 -9.73
CA GLU A 73 -0.29 17.58 -8.37
C GLU A 73 -0.70 16.51 -7.35
N VAL A 74 0.25 16.14 -6.47
CA VAL A 74 0.03 15.19 -5.38
C VAL A 74 0.00 15.95 -4.05
N ASP A 75 -1.09 15.80 -3.31
CA ASP A 75 -1.21 16.34 -1.95
C ASP A 75 -0.45 15.45 -0.95
N GLU A 76 0.86 15.69 -0.85
CA GLU A 76 1.76 14.93 0.03
C GLU A 76 1.38 15.08 1.51
N ALA A 77 0.92 16.27 1.92
CA ALA A 77 0.52 16.53 3.30
C ALA A 77 -0.65 15.61 3.71
N LYS A 78 -1.63 15.42 2.82
CA LYS A 78 -2.73 14.49 3.04
C LYS A 78 -2.27 13.04 3.09
N LEU A 79 -1.31 12.63 2.26
CA LEU A 79 -0.77 11.27 2.28
C LEU A 79 -0.04 10.96 3.60
N LEU A 80 0.81 11.89 4.04
CA LEU A 80 1.56 11.75 5.30
C LEU A 80 0.65 11.77 6.53
N ALA A 81 -0.48 12.47 6.47
CA ALA A 81 -1.49 12.48 7.52
C ALA A 81 -2.25 11.15 7.67
N ILE A 82 -2.20 10.24 6.69
CA ILE A 82 -2.88 8.93 6.78
C ILE A 82 -2.22 8.08 7.87
N LYS A 83 -3.01 7.64 8.85
CA LYS A 83 -2.58 6.68 9.86
C LYS A 83 -2.98 5.25 9.47
N PRO A 84 -2.09 4.27 9.66
CA PRO A 84 -2.45 2.86 9.49
C PRO A 84 -3.51 2.46 10.53
N GLU A 85 -4.35 1.50 10.17
CA GLU A 85 -5.29 0.89 11.12
C GLU A 85 -4.52 0.24 12.27
N PRO A 86 -4.97 0.43 13.51
CA PRO A 86 -4.30 -0.18 14.66
C PRO A 86 -4.39 -1.69 14.54
N PHE A 87 -3.27 -2.36 14.83
CA PHE A 87 -3.25 -3.81 14.91
C PHE A 87 -3.92 -4.26 16.22
N ASN A 88 -5.21 -4.57 16.14
CA ASN A 88 -5.97 -5.07 17.27
C ASN A 88 -5.76 -6.58 17.39
N LEU A 89 -4.98 -6.98 18.40
CA LEU A 89 -4.86 -8.38 18.75
C LEU A 89 -6.18 -8.88 19.37
N PRO A 90 -6.65 -10.09 19.04
CA PRO A 90 -7.78 -10.70 19.73
C PRO A 90 -7.50 -10.86 21.23
N ASP A 91 -8.49 -11.18 22.05
CA ASP A 91 -8.26 -11.40 23.49
C ASP A 91 -7.15 -12.44 23.75
N THR A 92 -6.44 -12.30 24.87
CA THR A 92 -5.30 -13.18 25.22
C THR A 92 -5.71 -14.64 25.31
N GLU A 93 -6.90 -14.94 25.82
CA GLU A 93 -7.41 -16.32 25.90
C GLU A 93 -7.70 -16.89 24.50
N LEU A 94 -8.27 -16.09 23.60
CA LEU A 94 -8.44 -16.46 22.19
C LEU A 94 -7.11 -16.69 21.48
N ARG A 95 -6.08 -15.89 21.79
CA ARG A 95 -4.73 -16.10 21.26
C ARG A 95 -4.17 -17.45 21.72
N LYS A 96 -4.18 -17.75 23.02
CA LYS A 96 -3.68 -19.03 23.56
C LYS A 96 -4.36 -20.25 22.92
N LEU A 97 -5.65 -20.16 22.59
CA LEU A 97 -6.38 -21.23 21.92
C LEU A 97 -5.80 -21.55 20.54
N ARG A 98 -5.31 -20.56 19.77
CA ARG A 98 -4.71 -20.79 18.43
C ARG A 98 -3.49 -21.71 18.44
N TRP A 99 -2.71 -21.72 19.51
CA TRP A 99 -1.54 -22.62 19.65
C TRP A 99 -1.94 -24.04 20.07
N ARG A 100 -3.17 -24.23 20.55
CA ARG A 100 -3.68 -25.52 21.03
C ARG A 100 -4.60 -26.20 20.01
N ASP A 101 -5.41 -25.45 19.28
CA ASP A 101 -6.40 -25.95 18.33
C ASP A 101 -6.90 -24.81 17.42
N PHE A 102 -7.66 -25.13 16.37
CA PHE A 102 -8.35 -24.11 15.58
C PHE A 102 -9.34 -23.33 16.46
N LEU A 103 -9.44 -22.02 16.20
CA LEU A 103 -10.42 -21.17 16.89
C LEU A 103 -11.84 -21.74 16.69
N PRO A 104 -12.72 -21.65 17.70
CA PRO A 104 -14.08 -22.22 17.64
C PRO A 104 -14.86 -21.81 16.38
N ALA A 105 -14.68 -20.58 15.90
CA ALA A 105 -15.32 -20.07 14.69
C ALA A 105 -14.95 -20.80 13.38
N TYR A 106 -13.83 -21.53 13.35
CA TYR A 106 -13.36 -22.28 12.19
C TYR A 106 -13.51 -23.80 12.32
N ARG A 107 -13.93 -24.30 13.50
CA ARG A 107 -14.09 -25.75 13.72
C ARG A 107 -15.14 -26.39 12.81
N ASN A 108 -16.17 -25.64 12.41
CA ASN A 108 -17.27 -26.15 11.58
C ASN A 108 -17.07 -25.94 10.07
N GLN A 109 -15.98 -25.30 9.64
CA GLN A 109 -15.65 -25.11 8.22
C GLN A 109 -14.77 -26.23 7.64
N SER A 110 -14.39 -27.21 8.47
CA SER A 110 -13.53 -28.34 8.09
C SER A 110 -14.32 -29.65 7.90
N ARG A 111 -15.60 -29.57 7.52
CA ARG A 111 -16.41 -30.72 7.12
C ARG A 111 -16.91 -30.56 5.69
#